data_AF-A0A7S2S8Y6-F1
#
_entry.id   AF-A0A7S2S8Y6-F1
#
_cell.length_a   1.000
_cell.length_b   1.000
_cell.length_c   1.000
_cell.angle_alpha   90.00
_cell.angle_beta   90.00
_cell.angle_gamma   90.00
#
_symmetry.space_group_name_H-M   'P 1'
#
loop_
_entity.id
_entity.type
_entity.pdbx_description
1 polymer ?
#
loop_
_entity_poly.entity_id
_entity_poly.type
_entity_poly.pdbx_seq_one_letter_code
_entity_poly.pdbx_strand_id
1 'polypeptide(L)'
;CHKQHHKYIGPEVISAEHAHPVEQVLANYAPTLGGMLLFGAHPYQFFVWLAFRLEEAYETHSGYCFSNSLFGKLGMLHGDNTAFHDAHHSQNRGNFGTGNLIMDWFF
;
A
#
# COMPACT_ATOMS: atom_id res chain seq x y z
N CYS A 1 4.82 -16.99 -1.41
CA CYS A 1 3.63 -16.17 -1.14
C CYS A 1 3.91 -14.75 -1.60
N HIS A 2 4.45 -13.80 -0.85
CA HIS A 2 4.87 -12.50 -1.43
C HIS A 2 5.89 -12.60 -2.60
N LYS A 3 6.68 -13.68 -2.63
CA LYS A 3 7.60 -14.03 -3.73
C LYS A 3 6.94 -14.13 -5.12
N GLN A 4 5.62 -14.37 -5.22
CA GLN A 4 4.92 -14.35 -6.51
C GLN A 4 4.64 -12.92 -6.98
N HIS A 5 4.35 -12.03 -6.05
CA HIS A 5 4.17 -10.60 -6.30
C HIS A 5 5.47 -9.95 -6.81
N HIS A 6 6.63 -10.28 -6.23
CA HIS A 6 7.96 -9.85 -6.72
C HIS A 6 8.37 -10.42 -8.10
N LYS A 7 7.55 -11.24 -8.77
CA LYS A 7 7.86 -11.71 -10.15
C LYS A 7 7.44 -10.70 -11.21
N TYR A 8 6.60 -9.74 -10.86
CA TYR A 8 6.13 -8.72 -11.78
C TYR A 8 7.01 -7.48 -11.64
N ILE A 9 7.51 -6.96 -12.76
CA ILE A 9 8.43 -5.81 -12.83
C ILE A 9 7.67 -4.53 -13.26
N GLY A 10 6.33 -4.56 -13.22
CA GLY A 10 5.38 -3.47 -13.55
C GLY A 10 4.19 -3.96 -14.39
N PRO A 11 3.14 -3.15 -14.64
CA PRO A 11 2.45 -2.23 -13.72
C PRO A 11 1.60 -3.03 -12.71
N GLU A 12 1.55 -2.53 -11.47
CA GLU A 12 1.36 -3.41 -10.31
C GLU A 12 -0.07 -3.56 -9.79
N VAL A 13 -1.08 -2.86 -10.33
CA VAL A 13 -2.46 -2.95 -9.82
C VAL A 13 -3.04 -4.37 -9.93
N ILE A 14 -2.80 -5.06 -11.06
CA ILE A 14 -3.28 -6.45 -11.27
C ILE A 14 -2.33 -7.45 -10.56
N SER A 15 -1.05 -7.12 -10.42
CA SER A 15 -0.04 -7.91 -9.70
C SER A 15 -0.27 -7.91 -8.18
N ALA A 16 -0.71 -6.78 -7.63
CA ALA A 16 -1.02 -6.62 -6.21
C ALA A 16 -2.19 -7.51 -5.76
N GLU A 17 -3.12 -7.82 -6.67
CA GLU A 17 -4.17 -8.81 -6.44
C GLU A 17 -3.75 -10.25 -6.78
N HIS A 18 -2.62 -10.44 -7.45
CA HIS A 18 -2.08 -11.76 -7.81
C HIS A 18 -1.29 -12.39 -6.65
N ALA A 19 -1.97 -12.58 -5.53
CA ALA A 19 -1.49 -13.34 -4.39
C ALA A 19 -2.30 -14.63 -4.21
N HIS A 20 -1.77 -15.58 -3.44
CA HIS A 20 -2.56 -16.74 -3.04
C HIS A 20 -3.83 -16.25 -2.32
N PRO A 21 -5.03 -16.81 -2.54
CA PRO A 21 -6.28 -16.27 -1.99
C PRO A 21 -6.25 -16.05 -0.47
N VAL A 22 -5.57 -16.93 0.28
CA VAL A 22 -5.37 -16.78 1.73
C VAL A 22 -4.52 -15.56 2.08
N GLU A 23 -3.46 -15.31 1.31
CA GLU A 23 -2.59 -14.14 1.50
C GLU A 23 -3.34 -12.86 1.13
N GLN A 24 -4.14 -12.87 0.06
CA GLN A 24 -5.00 -11.74 -0.30
C GLN A 24 -5.97 -11.39 0.82
N VAL A 25 -6.61 -12.40 1.43
CA VAL A 25 -7.55 -12.16 2.53
C VAL A 25 -6.82 -11.65 3.78
N LEU A 26 -5.72 -12.29 4.19
CA LEU A 26 -5.07 -11.98 5.46
C LEU A 26 -4.18 -10.73 5.41
N ALA A 27 -3.48 -10.48 4.30
CA ALA A 27 -2.56 -9.36 4.16
C ALA A 27 -3.24 -8.09 3.61
N ASN A 28 -4.29 -8.22 2.81
CA ASN A 28 -4.95 -7.07 2.17
C ASN A 28 -6.34 -6.79 2.75
N TYR A 29 -7.28 -7.73 2.66
CA TYR A 29 -8.68 -7.46 3.01
C TYR A 29 -8.93 -7.37 4.53
N ALA A 30 -8.38 -8.29 5.31
CA ALA A 30 -8.56 -8.32 6.76
C ALA A 30 -8.02 -7.05 7.44
N PRO A 31 -6.81 -6.53 7.17
CA PRO A 31 -6.36 -5.28 7.78
C PRO A 31 -7.11 -4.06 7.23
N THR A 32 -7.48 -4.04 5.94
CA THR A 32 -8.21 -2.91 5.35
C THR A 32 -9.64 -2.77 5.87
N LEU A 33 -10.35 -3.89 6.04
CA LEU A 33 -11.77 -3.92 6.40
C LEU A 33 -12.02 -4.28 7.86
N GLY A 34 -11.07 -4.97 8.51
CA GLY A 34 -11.27 -5.62 9.80
C GLY A 34 -11.64 -4.66 10.92
N GLY A 35 -10.99 -3.50 11.01
CA GLY A 35 -11.37 -2.49 12.02
C GLY A 35 -12.83 -2.03 11.87
N MET A 36 -13.29 -1.84 10.64
CA MET A 36 -14.66 -1.40 10.38
C MET A 36 -15.69 -2.50 10.60
N LEU A 37 -15.35 -3.73 10.25
CA LEU A 37 -16.21 -4.90 10.44
C LEU A 37 -16.31 -5.31 11.92
N LEU A 38 -15.23 -5.18 12.69
CA LEU A 38 -15.18 -5.59 14.10
C LEU A 38 -15.82 -4.58 15.04
N PHE A 39 -15.60 -3.28 14.82
CA PHE A 39 -16.07 -2.23 15.72
C PHE A 39 -17.33 -1.50 15.21
N GLY A 40 -17.71 -1.74 13.96
CA GLY A 40 -18.81 -1.05 13.29
C GLY A 40 -18.41 0.37 12.87
N ALA A 41 -18.70 0.75 11.62
CA ALA A 41 -18.49 2.09 11.11
C ALA A 41 -19.72 2.56 10.34
N HIS A 42 -19.99 3.87 10.35
CA HIS A 42 -21.04 4.44 9.51
C HIS A 42 -20.68 4.22 8.03
N PRO A 43 -21.63 3.84 7.14
CA PRO A 43 -21.32 3.55 5.73
C PRO A 43 -20.54 4.67 5.02
N TYR A 44 -20.82 5.93 5.37
CA TYR A 44 -20.04 7.07 4.87
C TYR A 44 -18.56 7.02 5.26
N GLN A 45 -18.24 6.73 6.53
CA GLN A 45 -16.85 6.60 6.98
C GLN A 45 -16.16 5.42 6.30
N PHE A 46 -16.91 4.35 6.03
CA PHE A 46 -16.42 3.20 5.29
C PHE A 46 -15.97 3.58 3.87
N PHE A 47 -16.81 4.30 3.11
CA PHE A 47 -16.43 4.70 1.75
C PHE A 47 -15.29 5.71 1.72
N VAL A 48 -15.26 6.65 2.68
CA VAL A 48 -14.15 7.60 2.80
C VAL A 48 -12.83 6.88 3.10
N TRP A 49 -12.84 5.95 4.04
CA TRP A 49 -11.67 5.13 4.35
C TRP A 49 -11.23 4.29 3.16
N LEU A 50 -12.17 3.63 2.49
CA LEU A 50 -11.85 2.80 1.32
C LEU A 50 -11.23 3.65 0.20
N ALA A 51 -11.71 4.88 -0.01
CA ALA A 51 -11.13 5.80 -0.97
C ALA A 51 -9.67 6.13 -0.65
N PHE A 52 -9.35 6.47 0.61
CA PHE A 52 -7.97 6.72 1.04
C PHE A 52 -7.07 5.49 0.90
N ARG A 53 -7.57 4.30 1.25
CA ARG A 53 -6.80 3.05 1.12
C ARG A 53 -6.51 2.69 -0.33
N LEU A 54 -7.46 2.94 -1.23
CA LEU A 54 -7.25 2.74 -2.66
C LEU A 54 -6.29 3.78 -3.23
N GLU A 55 -6.43 5.06 -2.87
CA GLU A 55 -5.50 6.13 -3.25
C GLU A 55 -4.06 5.79 -2.87
N GLU A 56 -3.80 5.45 -1.60
CA GLU A 56 -2.47 5.06 -1.12
C GLU A 56 -1.90 3.85 -1.89
N ALA A 57 -2.74 2.85 -2.15
CA ALA A 57 -2.34 1.68 -2.93
C ALA A 57 -1.98 2.07 -4.37
N TYR A 58 -2.80 2.91 -5.02
CA TYR A 58 -2.51 3.38 -6.38
C TYR A 58 -1.22 4.20 -6.42
N GLU A 59 -1.02 5.14 -5.51
CA GLU A 59 0.21 5.93 -5.47
C GLU A 59 1.43 5.01 -5.37
N THR A 60 1.47 4.15 -4.35
CA THR A 60 2.58 3.25 -4.03
C THR A 60 2.96 2.33 -5.19
N HIS A 61 1.99 1.93 -6.02
CA HIS A 61 2.15 0.95 -7.10
C HIS A 61 2.05 1.57 -8.52
N SER A 62 1.93 2.89 -8.62
CA SER A 62 1.75 3.59 -9.90
C SER A 62 3.05 3.74 -10.71
N GLY A 63 4.20 3.62 -10.04
CA GLY A 63 5.52 3.95 -10.60
C GLY A 63 5.78 5.46 -10.71
N TYR A 64 4.88 6.31 -10.19
CA TYR A 64 5.06 7.76 -10.15
C TYR A 64 5.26 8.26 -8.71
N CYS A 65 6.23 9.15 -8.53
CA CYS A 65 6.48 9.85 -7.28
C CYS A 65 5.75 11.20 -7.29
N PHE A 66 4.66 11.30 -6.54
CA PHE A 66 3.80 12.50 -6.51
C PHE A 66 4.20 13.52 -5.45
N SER A 67 5.35 13.36 -4.76
CA SER A 67 5.76 14.26 -3.67
C SER A 67 5.94 15.71 -4.13
N ASN A 68 6.32 15.92 -5.39
CA ASN A 68 6.44 17.25 -5.98
C ASN A 68 5.14 17.83 -6.58
N SER A 69 4.05 17.06 -6.59
CA SER A 69 2.74 17.55 -7.02
C SER A 69 2.16 18.56 -6.01
N LEU A 70 1.16 19.33 -6.42
CA LEU A 70 0.48 20.29 -5.54
C LEU A 70 -0.10 19.59 -4.30
N PHE A 71 -0.77 18.45 -4.50
CA PHE A 71 -1.38 17.68 -3.43
C PHE A 71 -0.35 16.95 -2.56
N GLY A 72 0.77 16.50 -3.14
CA GLY A 72 1.90 15.95 -2.39
C GLY A 72 2.54 16.98 -1.46
N LYS A 73 2.78 18.21 -1.95
CA LYS A 73 3.30 19.32 -1.14
C LYS A 73 2.32 19.78 -0.05
N LEU A 74 1.02 19.58 -0.27
CA LEU A 74 -0.01 19.88 0.72
C LEU A 74 -0.17 18.76 1.77
N GLY A 75 0.59 17.66 1.66
CA GLY A 75 0.52 16.52 2.57
C GLY A 75 -0.76 15.70 2.41
N MET A 76 -1.45 15.83 1.29
CA MET A 76 -2.67 15.07 0.99
C MET A 76 -2.39 13.73 0.31
N LEU A 77 -1.17 13.54 -0.20
CA LEU A 77 -0.72 12.32 -0.87
C LEU A 77 0.46 11.70 -0.12
N HIS A 78 0.71 10.43 -0.38
CA HIS A 78 1.87 9.70 0.13
C HIS A 78 2.95 9.57 -0.96
N GLY A 79 3.31 10.71 -1.55
CA GLY A 79 3.98 10.77 -2.83
C GLY A 79 5.38 10.13 -2.92
N ASP A 80 6.04 9.87 -1.78
CA ASP A 80 7.34 9.19 -1.75
C ASP A 80 7.23 7.66 -1.59
N ASN A 81 6.05 7.13 -1.24
CA ASN A 81 5.86 5.69 -0.98
C ASN A 81 6.27 4.81 -2.17
N THR A 82 6.00 5.27 -3.39
CA THR A 82 6.41 4.58 -4.62
C THR A 82 7.91 4.36 -4.64
N ALA A 83 8.71 5.35 -4.25
CA ALA A 83 10.17 5.22 -4.23
C ALA A 83 10.64 4.22 -3.15
N PHE A 84 9.99 4.22 -1.98
CA PHE A 84 10.28 3.24 -0.93
C PHE A 84 9.92 1.81 -1.36
N HIS A 85 8.75 1.65 -1.98
CA HIS A 85 8.25 0.38 -2.48
C HIS A 85 9.09 -0.14 -3.65
N ASP A 86 9.45 0.70 -4.62
CA ASP A 86 10.34 0.32 -5.72
C ASP A 86 11.73 -0.09 -5.21
N ALA A 87 12.24 0.63 -4.20
CA ALA A 87 13.48 0.25 -3.53
C ALA A 87 13.36 -1.11 -2.82
N HIS A 88 12.23 -1.38 -2.15
CA HIS A 88 11.93 -2.69 -1.58
C HIS A 88 11.92 -3.78 -2.65
N HIS A 89 11.25 -3.57 -3.79
CA HIS A 89 11.18 -4.55 -4.88
C HIS A 89 12.53 -4.81 -5.54
N SER A 90 13.36 -3.78 -5.70
CA SER A 90 14.66 -3.91 -6.34
C SER A 90 15.69 -4.68 -5.51
N GLN A 91 15.66 -4.54 -4.18
CA GLN A 91 16.68 -5.09 -3.27
C GLN A 91 16.15 -6.19 -2.35
N ASN A 92 14.83 -6.27 -2.20
CA ASN A 92 14.11 -7.13 -1.25
C ASN A 92 14.73 -7.10 0.16
N ARG A 93 15.13 -5.91 0.60
CA ARG A 93 15.84 -5.67 1.87
C ARG A 93 15.47 -4.29 2.41
N GLY A 94 14.77 -4.27 3.55
CA GLY A 94 14.23 -3.04 4.14
C GLY A 94 13.04 -2.49 3.34
N ASN A 95 12.52 -1.35 3.78
CA ASN A 95 11.31 -0.72 3.28
C ASN A 95 10.12 -1.70 3.29
N PHE A 96 9.97 -2.48 4.37
CA PHE A 96 8.90 -3.47 4.49
C PHE A 96 7.55 -2.83 4.80
N GLY A 97 7.57 -1.59 5.30
CA GLY A 97 6.40 -0.76 5.54
C GLY A 97 6.28 0.40 4.55
N THR A 98 5.10 0.99 4.52
CA THR A 98 4.79 2.16 3.69
C THR A 98 5.34 3.44 4.31
N GLY A 99 6.40 4.01 3.72
CA GLY A 99 6.92 5.36 4.02
C GLY A 99 7.49 5.60 5.44
N ASN A 100 7.35 4.65 6.35
CA ASN A 100 7.79 4.74 7.74
C ASN A 100 8.88 3.70 8.04
N LEU A 101 10.10 4.17 8.32
CA LEU A 101 11.28 3.34 8.60
C LEU A 101 11.41 2.94 10.07
N ILE A 102 10.51 3.36 10.95
CA ILE A 102 10.61 3.10 12.40
C ILE A 102 10.63 1.58 12.66
N MET A 103 9.73 0.84 12.02
CA MET A 103 9.67 -0.62 12.21
C MET A 103 10.89 -1.32 11.62
N ASP A 104 11.35 -0.88 10.45
CA ASP A 104 12.57 -1.41 9.81
C ASP A 104 13.85 -1.06 10.58
N TRP A 105 13.81 -0.06 11.46
CA TRP A 105 14.94 0.31 12.31
C TRP A 105 14.97 -0.53 13.60
N PHE A 106 13.80 -0.89 14.13
CA PHE A 106 13.68 -1.67 15.36
C PHE A 106 13.91 -3.18 15.16
N PHE A 107 13.64 -3.71 13.97
CA PHE A 107 13.71 -5.14 13.63
C PHE A 107 14.70 -5.44 12.51
#